data_AF-H3REN3-F1
#
_entry.id   AF-H3REN3-F1
#
_cell.length_a   1.000
_cell.length_b   1.000
_cell.length_c   1.000
_cell.angle_alpha   90.00
_cell.angle_beta   90.00
_cell.angle_gamma   90.00
#
_symmetry.space_group_name_H-M   'P 1'
#
loop_
_entity.id
_entity.type
_entity.pdbx_description
1 polymer ?
#
loop_
_entity_poly.entity_id
_entity_poly.type
_entity_poly.pdbx_seq_one_letter_code
_entity_poly.pdbx_strand_id
1 'polypeptide(L)'
;MRYKTLPYTFQRNGNYYLQIRLSNGRMFKKSLLTDSYREASALMVRITPHVPFVKSLATPISMLDEFVSNLILSERRGVKVPLLPSLPIVVPAEIEGPSAQAEPENVLTLSDAWGMYKAEKGRNWTKSISMANERYIEVLFVVLGKNTDVTAITKQDIRQVMEVVENLPKRVVQPYRSMNVQQLIDCDDVPPDELVGVEAINKHLKVYKSLFKTFLTENKDILMKSPTDGVVAAPSKARFGAYSSAEMKKFVEWAHKQPDGWLKWITLLLAYTGARRGEIAKLEKSQIKFDEDSQRYYFLIGLC
;
A
#
# COMPACT_ATOMS: atom_id res chain seq x y z
N MET A 1 -25.05 7.47 11.61
CA MET A 1 -25.40 8.18 10.36
C MET A 1 -24.40 7.78 9.29
N ARG A 2 -24.82 7.16 8.19
CA ARG A 2 -23.90 6.89 7.06
C ARG A 2 -23.54 8.24 6.45
N TYR A 3 -22.26 8.63 6.50
CA TYR A 3 -21.78 9.78 5.75
C TYR A 3 -22.14 9.55 4.28
N LYS A 4 -22.88 10.47 3.66
CA LYS A 4 -23.14 10.41 2.22
C LYS A 4 -21.81 10.66 1.52
N THR A 5 -21.17 9.61 1.03
CA THR A 5 -19.96 9.71 0.21
C THR A 5 -20.37 10.01 -1.22
N LEU A 6 -19.66 10.96 -1.85
CA LEU A 6 -19.81 11.24 -3.28
C LEU A 6 -18.80 10.35 -4.04
N PRO A 7 -19.22 9.58 -5.05
CA PRO A 7 -18.32 8.76 -5.86
C PRO A 7 -17.20 9.61 -6.47
N TYR A 8 -16.03 9.01 -6.64
CA TYR A 8 -14.80 9.61 -7.15
C TYR A 8 -14.32 10.83 -6.36
N THR A 9 -14.70 10.98 -5.09
CA THR A 9 -14.28 12.14 -4.30
C THR A 9 -13.76 11.79 -2.91
N PHE A 10 -12.87 12.64 -2.41
CA PHE A 10 -12.45 12.65 -1.01
C PHE A 10 -12.42 14.09 -0.48
N GLN A 11 -12.47 14.24 0.85
CA GLN A 11 -12.33 15.55 1.50
C GLN A 11 -10.94 15.73 2.10
N ARG A 12 -10.38 16.94 1.93
CA ARG A 12 -9.15 17.36 2.59
C ARG A 12 -9.29 18.81 3.05
N ASN A 13 -9.09 19.06 4.35
CA ASN A 13 -9.26 20.38 4.98
C ASN A 13 -10.63 21.01 4.65
N GLY A 14 -11.71 20.22 4.72
CA GLY A 14 -13.07 20.65 4.41
C GLY A 14 -13.42 20.68 2.91
N ASN A 15 -12.44 20.80 2.02
CA ASN A 15 -12.68 20.90 0.58
C ASN A 15 -12.80 19.52 -0.09
N TYR A 16 -13.72 19.41 -1.06
CA TYR A 16 -13.88 18.25 -1.92
C TYR A 16 -12.84 18.23 -3.05
N TYR A 17 -12.32 17.04 -3.32
CA TYR A 17 -11.40 16.75 -4.41
C TYR A 17 -11.96 15.59 -5.24
N LEU A 18 -11.93 15.75 -6.56
CA LEU A 18 -12.10 14.67 -7.53
C LEU A 18 -10.84 13.81 -7.53
N GLN A 19 -11.03 12.50 -7.54
CA GLN A 19 -10.00 11.49 -7.60
C GLN A 19 -10.42 10.37 -8.56
N ILE A 20 -9.66 10.17 -9.64
CA ILE A 20 -9.92 9.13 -10.63
C ILE A 20 -8.63 8.34 -10.84
N ARG A 21 -8.71 7.00 -10.75
CA ARG A 21 -7.62 6.11 -11.14
C ARG A 21 -7.69 5.78 -12.63
N LEU A 22 -6.61 6.02 -13.36
CA LEU A 22 -6.50 5.77 -14.79
C LEU A 22 -6.01 4.34 -15.07
N SER A 23 -6.24 3.83 -16.28
CA SER A 23 -5.85 2.46 -16.69
C SER A 23 -4.34 2.21 -16.63
N ASN A 24 -3.52 3.26 -16.83
CA ASN A 24 -2.08 3.19 -16.66
C ASN A 24 -1.61 3.23 -15.20
N GLY A 25 -2.55 3.21 -14.23
CA GLY A 25 -2.27 3.26 -12.80
C GLY A 25 -2.03 4.67 -12.23
N ARG A 26 -1.97 5.73 -13.07
CA ARG A 26 -1.83 7.10 -12.59
C ARG A 26 -3.12 7.56 -11.92
N MET A 27 -3.00 8.36 -10.87
CA MET A 27 -4.16 9.04 -10.28
C MET A 27 -4.30 10.44 -10.87
N PHE A 28 -5.50 10.78 -11.30
CA PHE A 28 -5.90 12.15 -11.56
C PHE A 28 -6.59 12.72 -10.31
N LYS A 29 -6.08 13.86 -9.80
CA LYS A 29 -6.64 14.55 -8.64
C LYS A 29 -6.87 16.01 -8.98
N LYS A 30 -8.07 16.53 -8.68
CA LYS A 30 -8.41 17.93 -8.90
C LYS A 30 -9.32 18.46 -7.81
N SER A 31 -9.02 19.63 -7.27
CA SER A 31 -9.91 20.28 -6.29
C SER A 31 -11.21 20.70 -6.96
N LEU A 32 -12.35 20.44 -6.31
CA LEU A 32 -13.65 20.96 -6.72
C LEU A 32 -13.88 22.39 -6.21
N LEU A 33 -12.93 22.94 -5.43
CA LEU A 33 -12.96 24.30 -4.87
C LEU A 33 -14.26 24.63 -4.11
N THR A 34 -14.81 23.64 -3.40
CA THR A 34 -16.00 23.76 -2.56
C THR A 34 -15.89 22.81 -1.37
N ASP A 35 -16.40 23.23 -0.22
CA ASP A 35 -16.63 22.43 0.98
C ASP A 35 -18.10 22.00 1.14
N SER A 36 -18.97 22.47 0.25
CA SER A 36 -20.40 22.18 0.24
C SER A 36 -20.70 20.87 -0.48
N TYR A 37 -21.29 19.91 0.23
CA TYR A 37 -21.76 18.64 -0.36
C TYR A 37 -22.70 18.87 -1.54
N ARG A 38 -23.58 19.87 -1.46
CA ARG A 38 -24.58 20.16 -2.49
C ARG A 38 -23.91 20.61 -3.79
N GLU A 39 -22.92 21.50 -3.70
CA GLU A 39 -22.16 21.99 -4.85
C GLU A 39 -21.27 20.89 -5.43
N ALA A 40 -20.55 20.16 -4.57
CA ALA A 40 -19.75 19.02 -5.00
C ALA A 40 -20.61 17.96 -5.72
N SER A 41 -21.80 17.66 -5.19
CA SER A 41 -22.75 16.73 -5.81
C SER A 41 -23.22 17.22 -7.18
N ALA A 42 -23.50 18.52 -7.33
CA ALA A 42 -23.92 19.09 -8.61
C ALA A 42 -22.81 19.00 -9.68
N LEU A 43 -21.56 19.27 -9.29
CA LEU A 43 -20.40 19.09 -10.16
C LEU A 43 -20.25 17.61 -10.54
N MET A 44 -20.32 16.70 -9.58
CA MET A 44 -20.12 15.27 -9.81
C MET A 44 -21.17 14.64 -10.71
N VAL A 45 -22.42 15.11 -10.70
CA VAL A 45 -23.46 14.66 -11.65
C VAL A 45 -23.02 14.88 -13.10
N ARG A 46 -22.28 15.95 -13.38
CA ARG A 46 -21.81 16.28 -14.74
C ARG A 46 -20.46 15.65 -15.05
N ILE A 47 -19.61 15.41 -14.05
CA ILE A 47 -18.28 14.80 -14.24
C ILE A 47 -18.38 13.28 -14.39
N THR A 48 -19.23 12.62 -13.61
CA THR A 48 -19.32 11.15 -13.53
C THR A 48 -19.49 10.46 -14.89
N PRO A 49 -20.34 10.94 -15.83
CA PRO A 49 -20.48 10.33 -17.15
C PRO A 49 -19.19 10.29 -17.98
N HIS A 50 -18.24 11.18 -17.72
CA HIS A 50 -16.96 11.25 -18.43
C HIS A 50 -15.87 10.37 -17.81
N VAL A 51 -16.06 9.90 -16.58
CA VAL A 51 -15.06 9.10 -15.84
C VAL A 51 -14.62 7.85 -16.63
N PRO A 52 -15.51 7.01 -17.19
CA PRO A 52 -15.08 5.81 -17.91
C PRO A 52 -14.14 6.11 -19.10
N PHE A 53 -14.39 7.19 -19.85
CA PHE A 53 -13.60 7.56 -21.01
C PHE A 53 -12.21 8.04 -20.62
N VAL A 54 -12.10 8.83 -19.56
CA VAL A 54 -10.81 9.29 -19.03
C VAL A 54 -10.03 8.13 -18.42
N LYS A 55 -10.70 7.22 -17.72
CA LYS A 55 -10.08 5.99 -17.19
C LYS A 55 -9.45 5.14 -18.28
N SER A 56 -10.14 4.96 -19.40
CA SER A 56 -9.65 4.20 -20.55
C SER A 56 -8.55 4.93 -21.34
N LEU A 57 -8.21 6.17 -20.97
CA LEU A 57 -7.35 7.08 -21.72
C LEU A 57 -7.87 7.44 -23.12
N ALA A 58 -9.15 7.15 -23.42
CA ALA A 58 -9.81 7.57 -24.67
C ALA A 58 -9.98 9.10 -24.74
N THR A 59 -10.07 9.77 -23.59
CA THR A 59 -10.09 11.23 -23.50
C THR A 59 -8.80 11.71 -22.82
N PRO A 60 -8.05 12.66 -23.43
CA PRO A 60 -6.88 13.24 -22.79
C PRO A 60 -7.20 13.86 -21.44
N ILE A 61 -6.31 13.67 -20.46
CA ILE A 61 -6.48 14.22 -19.10
C ILE A 61 -6.64 15.75 -19.12
N SER A 62 -5.94 16.44 -20.03
CA SER A 62 -6.05 17.89 -20.22
C SER A 62 -7.48 18.35 -20.54
N MET A 63 -8.21 17.56 -21.33
CA MET A 63 -9.60 17.88 -21.69
C MET A 63 -10.54 17.71 -20.49
N LEU A 64 -10.34 16.69 -19.64
CA LEU A 64 -11.07 16.58 -18.38
C LEU A 64 -10.72 17.72 -17.42
N ASP A 65 -9.44 18.05 -17.32
CA ASP A 65 -8.98 19.14 -16.45
C ASP A 65 -9.64 20.47 -16.82
N GLU A 66 -9.65 20.80 -18.12
CA GLU A 66 -10.31 21.98 -18.66
C GLU A 66 -11.84 21.94 -18.45
N PHE A 67 -12.47 20.80 -18.73
CA PHE A 67 -13.90 20.60 -18.49
C PHE A 67 -14.27 20.87 -17.04
N VAL A 68 -13.56 20.29 -16.07
CA VAL A 68 -13.82 20.49 -14.64
C VAL A 68 -13.57 21.95 -14.23
N SER A 69 -12.50 22.58 -14.73
CA SER A 69 -12.23 24.01 -14.49
C SER A 69 -13.39 24.88 -14.97
N ASN A 70 -13.85 24.67 -16.20
CA ASN A 70 -14.96 25.42 -16.79
C ASN A 70 -16.28 25.17 -16.05
N LEU A 71 -16.51 23.94 -15.61
CA LEU A 71 -17.68 23.57 -14.83
C LEU A 71 -17.73 24.34 -13.49
N ILE A 72 -16.62 24.37 -12.76
CA ILE A 72 -16.49 25.13 -11.50
C ILE A 72 -16.75 26.63 -11.74
N LEU A 73 -16.21 27.19 -12.84
CA LEU A 73 -16.43 28.60 -13.20
C LEU A 73 -17.90 28.90 -13.55
N SER A 74 -18.59 27.95 -14.21
CA SER A 74 -19.96 28.12 -14.67
C SER A 74 -21.02 28.05 -13.55
N GLU A 75 -20.85 27.14 -12.59
CA GLU A 75 -21.73 27.03 -11.41
C GLU A 75 -21.66 28.30 -10.55
N ARG A 76 -20.51 28.98 -10.53
CA ARG A 76 -20.32 30.27 -9.85
C ARG A 76 -20.97 31.46 -10.55
N ARG A 77 -21.38 31.33 -11.83
CA ARG A 77 -21.95 32.43 -12.64
C ARG A 77 -23.40 32.24 -13.04
N GLY A 78 -24.03 31.09 -12.74
CA GLY A 78 -25.42 30.84 -13.10
C GLY A 78 -25.71 30.84 -14.61
N VAL A 79 -24.70 30.52 -15.43
CA VAL A 79 -24.82 30.51 -16.91
C VAL A 79 -24.76 29.07 -17.42
N LYS A 80 -25.61 28.75 -18.41
CA LYS A 80 -25.65 27.45 -19.10
C LYS A 80 -24.29 27.13 -19.72
N VAL A 81 -23.74 25.97 -19.38
CA VAL A 81 -22.52 25.42 -20.00
C VAL A 81 -22.87 24.90 -21.39
N PRO A 82 -22.10 25.21 -22.44
CA PRO A 82 -22.22 24.54 -23.73
C PRO A 82 -21.89 23.05 -23.55
N LEU A 83 -22.78 22.18 -24.05
CA LEU A 83 -22.49 20.75 -24.18
C LEU A 83 -21.19 20.58 -25.00
N LEU A 84 -20.37 19.60 -24.64
CA LEU A 84 -19.24 19.16 -25.46
C LEU A 84 -19.75 18.93 -26.90
N PRO A 85 -19.11 19.52 -27.94
CA PRO A 85 -19.48 19.23 -29.31
C PRO A 85 -19.32 17.73 -29.58
N SER A 86 -20.44 17.05 -29.80
CA SER A 86 -20.46 15.70 -30.37
C SER A 86 -20.17 15.81 -31.85
N LEU A 87 -18.97 15.48 -32.34
CA LEU A 87 -18.68 15.24 -33.76
C LEU A 87 -17.24 14.68 -33.91
N PRO A 88 -16.91 13.99 -35.02
CA PRO A 88 -17.46 12.75 -35.56
C PRO A 88 -16.50 11.57 -35.31
N ILE A 89 -16.97 10.35 -35.58
CA ILE A 89 -16.11 9.15 -35.65
C ILE A 89 -15.09 9.37 -36.78
N VAL A 90 -13.86 9.75 -36.43
CA VAL A 90 -12.73 9.66 -37.34
C VAL A 90 -12.27 8.21 -37.29
N VAL A 91 -12.58 7.48 -38.37
CA VAL A 91 -11.95 6.19 -38.68
C VAL A 91 -10.45 6.44 -38.80
N PRO A 92 -9.59 5.76 -38.02
CA PRO A 92 -8.16 5.79 -38.29
C PRO A 92 -7.89 5.05 -39.59
N ALA A 93 -7.36 5.78 -40.56
CA ALA A 93 -6.78 5.22 -41.76
C ALA A 93 -5.66 4.23 -41.40
N GLU A 94 -5.69 3.10 -42.11
CA GLU A 94 -4.59 2.20 -42.44
C GLU A 94 -3.49 2.00 -41.38
N ILE A 95 -3.59 0.83 -40.74
CA ILE A 95 -2.48 0.19 -40.03
C ILE A 95 -1.43 -0.16 -41.09
N GLU A 96 -0.42 0.71 -41.27
CA GLU A 96 0.87 0.28 -41.80
C GLU A 96 1.46 -0.77 -40.84
N GLY A 97 1.93 -1.86 -41.44
CA GLY A 97 2.17 -3.13 -40.77
C GLY A 97 3.21 -3.11 -39.65
N PRO A 98 3.31 -4.21 -38.89
CA PRO A 98 4.30 -4.34 -37.83
C PRO A 98 5.72 -4.24 -38.42
N SER A 99 6.38 -3.12 -38.18
CA SER A 99 7.83 -3.00 -38.34
C SER A 99 8.50 -3.98 -37.37
N ALA A 100 9.30 -4.86 -37.97
CA ALA A 100 10.29 -5.76 -37.41
C ALA A 100 10.27 -5.93 -35.88
N GLN A 101 9.86 -7.12 -35.45
CA GLN A 101 10.27 -7.69 -34.17
C GLN A 101 11.80 -7.72 -34.14
N ALA A 102 12.40 -6.78 -33.42
CA ALA A 102 13.75 -6.96 -32.91
C ALA A 102 13.71 -8.17 -31.97
N GLU A 103 14.66 -9.09 -32.14
CA GLU A 103 14.84 -10.22 -31.24
C GLU A 103 14.88 -9.74 -29.78
N PRO A 104 14.33 -10.50 -28.82
CA PRO A 104 14.38 -10.09 -27.43
C PRO A 104 15.85 -10.07 -27.00
N GLU A 105 16.43 -8.88 -26.92
CA GLU A 105 17.57 -8.65 -26.04
C GLU A 105 17.21 -9.28 -24.69
N ASN A 106 18.15 -10.01 -24.10
CA ASN A 106 17.95 -10.81 -22.90
C ASN A 106 17.84 -9.89 -21.68
N VAL A 107 16.73 -9.15 -21.62
CA VAL A 107 16.46 -8.09 -20.67
C VAL A 107 15.96 -8.71 -19.37
N LEU A 108 16.58 -8.33 -18.25
CA LEU A 108 16.16 -8.81 -16.94
C LEU A 108 14.80 -8.20 -16.57
N THR A 109 13.75 -9.02 -16.60
CA THR A 109 12.41 -8.57 -16.25
C THR A 109 12.25 -8.37 -14.73
N LEU A 110 11.27 -7.57 -14.34
CA LEU A 110 10.92 -7.36 -12.94
C LEU A 110 10.53 -8.66 -12.22
N SER A 111 9.85 -9.57 -12.91
CA SER A 111 9.51 -10.90 -12.40
C SER A 111 10.76 -11.76 -12.17
N ASP A 112 11.70 -11.76 -13.12
CA ASP A 112 12.94 -12.53 -13.01
C ASP A 112 13.84 -11.99 -11.89
N ALA A 113 13.96 -10.66 -11.81
CA ALA A 113 14.67 -9.99 -10.72
C ALA A 113 14.09 -10.35 -9.34
N TRP A 114 12.76 -10.41 -9.22
CA TRP A 114 12.10 -10.87 -7.99
C TRP A 114 12.37 -12.35 -7.71
N GLY A 115 12.38 -13.19 -8.74
CA GLY A 115 12.77 -14.60 -8.65
C GLY A 115 14.18 -14.78 -8.08
N MET A 116 15.16 -14.06 -8.63
CA MET A 116 16.54 -14.04 -8.14
C MET A 116 16.62 -13.55 -6.69
N TYR A 117 15.90 -12.47 -6.35
CA TYR A 117 15.86 -11.93 -5.00
C TYR A 117 15.32 -12.96 -3.99
N LYS A 118 14.25 -13.67 -4.33
CA LYS A 118 13.69 -14.74 -3.49
C LYS A 118 14.63 -15.92 -3.34
N ALA A 119 15.29 -16.32 -4.43
CA ALA A 119 16.25 -17.44 -4.41
C ALA A 119 17.41 -17.18 -3.46
N GLU A 120 17.78 -15.92 -3.19
CA GLU A 120 18.88 -15.56 -2.30
C GLU A 120 18.41 -15.07 -0.93
N LYS A 121 17.61 -13.99 -0.89
CA LYS A 121 17.15 -13.37 0.37
C LYS A 121 15.98 -14.12 1.00
N GLY A 122 15.17 -14.81 0.19
CA GLY A 122 13.97 -15.51 0.64
C GLY A 122 14.22 -16.81 1.39
N ARG A 123 15.44 -17.38 1.34
CA ARG A 123 15.76 -18.67 1.99
C ARG A 123 15.46 -18.71 3.48
N ASN A 124 15.63 -17.58 4.17
CA ASN A 124 15.45 -17.47 5.62
C ASN A 124 14.09 -16.89 6.02
N TRP A 125 13.19 -16.65 5.07
CA TRP A 125 11.87 -16.11 5.40
C TRP A 125 10.98 -17.20 5.96
N THR A 126 10.29 -16.88 7.04
CA THR A 126 9.14 -17.67 7.47
C THR A 126 8.05 -17.62 6.40
N LYS A 127 7.15 -18.61 6.39
CA LYS A 127 5.99 -18.63 5.49
C LYS A 127 5.17 -17.32 5.55
N SER A 128 5.00 -16.75 6.75
CA SER A 128 4.26 -15.50 6.92
C SER A 128 4.97 -14.28 6.32
N ILE A 129 6.30 -14.21 6.43
CA ILE A 129 7.11 -13.15 5.80
C ILE A 129 7.05 -13.29 4.27
N SER A 130 7.25 -14.50 3.75
CA SER A 130 7.16 -14.78 2.31
C SER A 130 5.80 -14.36 1.75
N MET A 131 4.70 -14.82 2.35
CA MET A 131 3.35 -14.44 1.93
C MET A 131 3.08 -12.93 2.02
N ALA A 132 3.67 -12.23 3.00
CA ALA A 132 3.55 -10.78 3.10
C ALA A 132 4.30 -10.06 1.98
N ASN A 133 5.56 -10.46 1.72
CA ASN A 133 6.39 -9.88 0.69
C ASN A 133 5.82 -10.10 -0.72
N GLU A 134 5.30 -11.29 -1.01
CA GLU A 134 4.62 -11.56 -2.29
C GLU A 134 3.43 -10.62 -2.50
N ARG A 135 2.62 -10.37 -1.45
CA ARG A 135 1.51 -9.42 -1.55
C ARG A 135 1.98 -7.98 -1.82
N TYR A 136 3.10 -7.57 -1.24
CA TYR A 136 3.64 -6.22 -1.44
C TYR A 136 4.22 -6.05 -2.85
N ILE A 137 4.88 -7.07 -3.38
CA ILE A 137 5.44 -7.05 -4.74
C ILE A 137 4.38 -7.20 -5.82
N GLU A 138 3.30 -7.92 -5.58
CA GLU A 138 2.23 -8.04 -6.57
C GLU A 138 1.64 -6.67 -6.96
N VAL A 139 1.62 -5.68 -6.04
CA VAL A 139 1.22 -4.30 -6.37
C VAL A 139 2.18 -3.68 -7.39
N LEU A 140 3.49 -3.90 -7.22
CA LEU A 140 4.52 -3.44 -8.15
C LEU A 140 4.33 -4.10 -9.53
N PHE A 141 4.05 -5.40 -9.56
CA PHE A 141 3.80 -6.15 -10.80
C PHE A 141 2.55 -5.71 -11.53
N VAL A 142 1.46 -5.41 -10.82
CA VAL A 142 0.22 -4.94 -11.44
C VAL A 142 0.41 -3.55 -12.03
N VAL A 143 1.08 -2.64 -11.31
CA VAL A 143 1.23 -1.25 -11.74
C VAL A 143 2.28 -1.10 -12.85
N LEU A 144 3.41 -1.79 -12.74
CA LEU A 144 4.53 -1.65 -13.68
C LEU A 144 4.55 -2.71 -14.77
N GLY A 145 3.90 -3.85 -14.59
CA GLY A 145 4.00 -5.03 -15.45
C GLY A 145 5.10 -6.00 -15.01
N LYS A 146 4.82 -7.30 -15.07
CA LYS A 146 5.77 -8.37 -14.69
C LYS A 146 6.99 -8.45 -15.61
N ASN A 147 6.79 -8.15 -16.89
CA ASN A 147 7.79 -8.29 -17.95
C ASN A 147 8.62 -7.00 -18.17
N THR A 148 8.41 -5.98 -17.34
CA THR A 148 9.07 -4.69 -17.48
C THR A 148 10.55 -4.82 -17.16
N ASP A 149 11.39 -4.26 -18.02
CA ASP A 149 12.83 -4.16 -17.82
C ASP A 149 13.14 -3.40 -16.52
N VAL A 150 13.89 -4.02 -15.61
CA VAL A 150 14.27 -3.37 -14.36
C VAL A 150 15.16 -2.15 -14.55
N THR A 151 15.93 -2.09 -15.63
CA THR A 151 16.84 -0.97 -15.95
C THR A 151 16.08 0.24 -16.48
N ALA A 152 14.90 0.03 -17.07
CA ALA A 152 14.00 1.09 -17.55
C ALA A 152 13.12 1.69 -16.44
N ILE A 153 13.00 1.02 -15.28
CA ILE A 153 12.17 1.51 -14.17
C ILE A 153 12.80 2.76 -13.56
N THR A 154 12.06 3.87 -13.61
CA THR A 154 12.49 5.16 -13.11
C THR A 154 11.98 5.43 -11.69
N LYS A 155 12.52 6.48 -11.08
CA LYS A 155 12.00 7.00 -9.81
C LYS A 155 10.55 7.46 -9.89
N GLN A 156 10.12 7.96 -11.05
CA GLN A 156 8.75 8.42 -11.24
C GLN A 156 7.77 7.24 -11.21
N ASP A 157 8.16 6.11 -11.77
CA ASP A 157 7.37 4.87 -11.73
C ASP A 157 7.20 4.37 -10.31
N ILE A 158 8.27 4.39 -9.51
CA ILE A 158 8.19 4.05 -8.07
C ILE A 158 7.26 5.02 -7.31
N ARG A 159 7.28 6.32 -7.62
CA ARG A 159 6.34 7.28 -7.01
C ARG A 159 4.89 6.98 -7.37
N GLN A 160 4.64 6.61 -8.63
CA GLN A 160 3.31 6.21 -9.08
C GLN A 160 2.83 4.95 -8.34
N VAL A 161 3.70 3.94 -8.19
CA VAL A 161 3.38 2.74 -7.40
C VAL A 161 3.06 3.12 -5.95
N MET A 162 3.83 4.02 -5.34
CA MET A 162 3.56 4.46 -3.96
C MET A 162 2.25 5.22 -3.84
N GLU A 163 1.88 6.04 -4.82
CA GLU A 163 0.56 6.66 -4.87
C GLU A 163 -0.55 5.60 -4.98
N VAL A 164 -0.31 4.51 -5.70
CA VAL A 164 -1.25 3.39 -5.75
C VAL A 164 -1.40 2.75 -4.37
N VAL A 165 -0.28 2.45 -3.71
CA VAL A 165 -0.22 1.86 -2.37
C VAL A 165 -0.96 2.72 -1.34
N GLU A 166 -0.79 4.04 -1.36
CA GLU A 166 -1.47 4.96 -0.44
C GLU A 166 -2.99 4.94 -0.56
N ASN A 167 -3.51 4.55 -1.73
CA ASN A 167 -4.95 4.48 -2.02
C ASN A 167 -5.49 3.04 -1.97
N LEU A 168 -4.71 2.07 -1.48
CA LEU A 168 -5.20 0.71 -1.31
C LEU A 168 -6.15 0.61 -0.11
N PRO A 169 -7.23 -0.19 -0.20
CA PRO A 169 -8.04 -0.51 0.96
C PRO A 169 -7.37 -1.49 1.92
N LYS A 170 -7.80 -1.47 3.18
CA LYS A 170 -7.44 -2.42 4.23
C LYS A 170 -8.02 -3.78 3.88
N ARG A 171 -7.16 -4.71 3.46
CA ARG A 171 -7.51 -6.12 3.18
C ARG A 171 -8.25 -6.87 4.29
N VAL A 172 -8.23 -6.40 5.53
CA VAL A 172 -8.95 -7.06 6.63
C VAL A 172 -10.45 -6.75 6.63
N VAL A 173 -10.86 -5.67 5.96
CA VAL A 173 -12.24 -5.19 5.85
C VAL A 173 -12.93 -5.87 4.66
N GLN A 174 -14.21 -6.25 4.81
CA GLN A 174 -15.03 -6.72 3.69
C GLN A 174 -15.60 -5.52 2.94
N PRO A 175 -15.67 -5.53 1.59
CA PRO A 175 -15.48 -6.68 0.70
C PRO A 175 -14.03 -6.95 0.25
N TYR A 176 -13.09 -6.08 0.62
CA TYR A 176 -11.69 -6.10 0.13
C TYR A 176 -10.94 -7.39 0.46
N ARG A 177 -11.28 -8.03 1.57
CA ARG A 177 -10.66 -9.30 1.99
C ARG A 177 -10.74 -10.39 0.92
N SER A 178 -11.79 -10.38 0.11
CA SER A 178 -12.04 -11.39 -0.92
C SER A 178 -11.48 -11.00 -2.30
N MET A 179 -10.91 -9.81 -2.43
CA MET A 179 -10.41 -9.27 -3.69
C MET A 179 -8.94 -9.61 -3.94
N ASN A 180 -8.58 -9.80 -5.21
CA ASN A 180 -7.19 -9.88 -5.65
C ASN A 180 -6.54 -8.48 -5.73
N VAL A 181 -5.23 -8.41 -5.98
CA VAL A 181 -4.51 -7.11 -6.01
C VAL A 181 -5.03 -6.17 -7.09
N GLN A 182 -5.31 -6.68 -8.28
CA GLN A 182 -5.88 -5.89 -9.37
C GLN A 182 -7.21 -5.26 -8.95
N GLN A 183 -8.13 -6.06 -8.42
CA GLN A 183 -9.43 -5.60 -7.92
C GLN A 183 -9.30 -4.56 -6.79
N LEU A 184 -8.33 -4.74 -5.89
CA LEU A 184 -8.05 -3.75 -4.83
C LEU A 184 -7.52 -2.44 -5.41
N ILE A 185 -6.73 -2.51 -6.48
CA ILE A 185 -6.25 -1.33 -7.22
C ILE A 185 -7.40 -0.70 -8.00
N ASP A 186 -8.36 -1.46 -8.50
CA ASP A 186 -9.48 -0.89 -9.27
C ASP A 186 -10.59 -0.27 -8.38
N CYS A 187 -10.45 -0.33 -7.06
CA CYS A 187 -11.35 0.35 -6.12
C CYS A 187 -11.12 1.87 -6.11
N ASP A 188 -12.04 2.65 -6.67
CA ASP A 188 -11.92 4.12 -6.68
C ASP A 188 -12.38 4.79 -5.37
N ASP A 189 -13.45 4.27 -4.77
CA ASP A 189 -14.20 4.94 -3.70
C ASP A 189 -13.95 4.31 -2.33
N VAL A 190 -12.69 4.10 -1.99
CA VAL A 190 -12.32 3.55 -0.68
C VAL A 190 -12.46 4.65 0.39
N PRO A 191 -13.30 4.45 1.43
CA PRO A 191 -13.41 5.38 2.54
C PRO A 191 -12.05 5.66 3.19
N PRO A 192 -11.75 6.92 3.62
CA PRO A 192 -10.44 7.25 4.20
C PRO A 192 -10.06 6.42 5.43
N ASP A 193 -11.04 6.00 6.24
CA ASP A 193 -10.86 5.14 7.40
C ASP A 193 -10.63 3.66 7.04
N GLU A 194 -10.92 3.28 5.80
CA GLU A 194 -10.68 1.96 5.23
C GLU A 194 -9.39 1.90 4.39
N LEU A 195 -8.67 3.02 4.21
CA LEU A 195 -7.36 3.04 3.52
C LEU A 195 -6.24 2.42 4.35
N VAL A 196 -5.23 1.85 3.68
CA VAL A 196 -4.05 1.31 4.37
C VAL A 196 -3.32 2.40 5.17
N GLY A 197 -2.90 2.04 6.38
CA GLY A 197 -2.17 2.97 7.25
C GLY A 197 -0.70 3.15 6.86
N VAL A 198 -0.07 4.18 7.44
CA VAL A 198 1.34 4.54 7.24
C VAL A 198 2.30 3.36 7.44
N GLU A 199 2.02 2.47 8.39
CA GLU A 199 2.86 1.29 8.63
C GLU A 199 2.84 0.32 7.44
N ALA A 200 1.67 0.09 6.83
CA ALA A 200 1.55 -0.77 5.66
C ALA A 200 2.23 -0.14 4.43
N ILE A 201 2.10 1.17 4.24
CA ILE A 201 2.80 1.92 3.18
C ILE A 201 4.32 1.77 3.33
N ASN A 202 4.83 1.92 4.56
CA ASN A 202 6.25 1.72 4.86
C ASN A 202 6.72 0.28 4.59
N LYS A 203 5.89 -0.73 4.86
CA LYS A 203 6.23 -2.14 4.56
C LYS A 203 6.39 -2.39 3.06
N HIS A 204 5.54 -1.81 2.21
CA HIS A 204 5.70 -1.88 0.75
C HIS A 204 7.02 -1.24 0.31
N LEU A 205 7.24 0.02 0.70
CA LEU A 205 8.46 0.76 0.34
C LEU A 205 9.73 0.05 0.84
N LYS A 206 9.68 -0.61 2.00
CA LYS A 206 10.80 -1.40 2.53
C LYS A 206 11.16 -2.57 1.61
N VAL A 207 10.17 -3.30 1.09
CA VAL A 207 10.43 -4.39 0.14
C VAL A 207 10.97 -3.85 -1.17
N TYR A 208 10.40 -2.75 -1.68
CA TYR A 208 10.87 -2.12 -2.92
C TYR A 208 12.32 -1.65 -2.79
N LYS A 209 12.68 -0.99 -1.69
CA LYS A 209 14.08 -0.61 -1.40
C LYS A 209 14.98 -1.84 -1.29
N SER A 210 14.53 -2.89 -0.62
CA SER A 210 15.35 -4.09 -0.49
C SER A 210 15.62 -4.78 -1.84
N LEU A 211 14.67 -4.73 -2.77
CA LEU A 211 14.83 -5.25 -4.13
C LEU A 211 15.71 -4.31 -4.96
N PHE A 212 15.29 -3.07 -5.17
CA PHE A 212 15.95 -2.17 -6.12
C PHE A 212 17.27 -1.59 -5.60
N LYS A 213 17.31 -1.14 -4.34
CA LYS A 213 18.52 -0.52 -3.78
C LYS A 213 19.50 -1.57 -3.30
N THR A 214 19.08 -2.41 -2.37
CA THR A 214 20.01 -3.34 -1.75
C THR A 214 20.37 -4.50 -2.65
N PHE A 215 19.41 -5.10 -3.36
CA PHE A 215 19.72 -6.27 -4.18
C PHE A 215 20.24 -5.90 -5.56
N LEU A 216 19.46 -5.19 -6.37
CA LEU A 216 19.79 -4.92 -7.77
C LEU A 216 20.90 -3.88 -7.95
N THR A 217 20.98 -2.85 -7.11
CA THR A 217 22.08 -1.86 -7.14
C THR A 217 23.28 -2.34 -6.32
N GLU A 218 23.15 -2.47 -5.00
CA GLU A 218 24.31 -2.63 -4.11
C GLU A 218 24.95 -4.03 -4.13
N ASN A 219 24.19 -5.11 -4.34
CA ASN A 219 24.72 -6.48 -4.26
C ASN A 219 25.00 -7.13 -5.61
N LYS A 220 24.29 -6.71 -6.67
CA LYS A 220 24.36 -7.32 -8.00
C LYS A 220 24.94 -6.39 -9.06
N ASP A 221 25.10 -5.10 -8.75
CA ASP A 221 25.59 -4.08 -9.69
C ASP A 221 24.83 -4.05 -11.03
N ILE A 222 23.57 -4.51 -11.04
CA ILE A 222 22.70 -4.54 -12.22
C ILE A 222 22.21 -3.13 -12.54
N LEU A 223 21.89 -2.35 -11.50
CA LEU A 223 21.40 -0.99 -11.62
C LEU A 223 22.47 -0.01 -11.16
N MET A 224 22.88 0.91 -12.04
CA MET A 224 23.80 2.00 -11.69
C MET A 224 23.26 2.91 -10.58
N LYS A 225 21.93 3.06 -10.48
CA LYS A 225 21.26 3.86 -9.46
C LYS A 225 19.91 3.29 -9.12
N SER A 226 19.55 3.29 -7.84
CA SER A 226 18.25 2.76 -7.43
C SER A 226 17.11 3.72 -7.81
N PRO A 227 16.04 3.24 -8.46
CA PRO A 227 14.83 4.04 -8.67
C PRO A 227 14.10 4.37 -7.36
N THR A 228 14.44 3.71 -6.26
CA THR A 228 13.86 3.99 -4.93
C THR A 228 14.58 5.11 -4.17
N ASP A 229 15.71 5.61 -4.66
CA ASP A 229 16.49 6.64 -3.98
C ASP A 229 15.71 7.96 -3.87
N GLY A 230 15.61 8.49 -2.64
CA GLY A 230 14.84 9.71 -2.37
C GLY A 230 13.32 9.52 -2.37
N VAL A 231 12.82 8.29 -2.53
CA VAL A 231 11.40 7.97 -2.27
C VAL A 231 11.23 7.74 -0.77
N VAL A 232 10.33 8.51 -0.17
CA VAL A 232 10.03 8.49 1.27
C VAL A 232 8.54 8.32 1.49
N ALA A 233 8.18 7.51 2.50
CA ALA A 233 6.83 7.43 3.02
C ALA A 233 6.73 8.29 4.28
N ALA A 234 5.51 8.71 4.64
CA ALA A 234 5.28 9.45 5.87
C ALA A 234 5.81 8.68 7.10
N PRO A 235 6.36 9.38 8.11
CA PRO A 235 6.84 8.72 9.32
C PRO A 235 5.67 8.11 10.10
N SER A 236 5.81 6.86 10.54
CA SER A 236 4.84 6.24 11.44
C SER A 236 4.98 6.81 12.85
N LYS A 237 3.95 7.51 13.33
CA LYS A 237 3.90 8.08 14.69
C LYS A 237 3.24 7.15 15.72
N ALA A 238 2.66 6.03 15.30
CA ALA A 238 2.00 5.10 16.19
C ALA A 238 3.05 4.26 16.94
N ARG A 239 3.43 4.73 18.13
CA ARG A 239 4.15 3.92 19.12
C ARG A 239 3.21 3.70 20.29
N PHE A 240 3.04 2.45 20.70
CA PHE A 240 2.43 2.16 21.99
C PHE A 240 3.33 2.73 23.10
N GLY A 241 2.74 3.31 24.13
CA GLY A 241 3.47 3.74 25.31
C GLY A 241 4.04 2.53 26.07
N ALA A 242 5.16 2.73 26.75
CA ALA A 242 5.64 1.74 27.72
C ALA A 242 4.73 1.79 28.95
N TYR A 243 4.42 0.62 29.52
CA TYR A 243 3.76 0.57 30.83
C TYR A 243 4.70 1.12 31.90
N SER A 244 4.17 1.98 32.76
CA SER A 244 4.87 2.43 33.96
C SER A 244 5.02 1.29 34.97
N SER A 245 5.95 1.43 35.92
CA SER A 245 6.14 0.46 37.00
C SER A 245 4.86 0.24 37.83
N ALA A 246 4.04 1.29 38.00
CA ALA A 246 2.76 1.21 38.70
C ALA A 246 1.72 0.38 37.94
N GLU A 247 1.66 0.51 36.61
CA GLU A 247 0.79 -0.32 35.76
C GLU A 247 1.28 -1.77 35.72
N MET A 248 2.58 -2.00 35.60
CA MET A 248 3.17 -3.35 35.67
C MET A 248 2.88 -4.05 36.99
N LYS A 249 2.93 -3.32 38.11
CA LYS A 249 2.58 -3.86 39.43
C LYS A 249 1.14 -4.38 39.47
N LYS A 250 0.19 -3.65 38.86
CA LYS A 250 -1.22 -4.09 38.77
C LYS A 250 -1.36 -5.40 37.99
N PHE A 251 -0.65 -5.56 36.88
CA PHE A 251 -0.69 -6.80 36.09
C PHE A 251 -0.13 -7.99 36.87
N VAL A 252 1.00 -7.80 37.58
CA VAL A 252 1.62 -8.83 38.40
C VAL A 252 0.73 -9.23 39.57
N GLU A 253 0.19 -8.26 40.32
CA GLU A 253 -0.75 -8.51 41.43
C GLU A 253 -2.00 -9.24 40.96
N TRP A 254 -2.56 -8.84 39.80
CA TRP A 254 -3.68 -9.53 39.20
C TRP A 254 -3.35 -10.98 38.84
N ALA A 255 -2.18 -11.22 38.23
CA ALA A 255 -1.74 -12.55 37.82
C ALA A 255 -1.53 -13.48 39.03
N HIS A 256 -0.96 -13.00 40.13
CA HIS A 256 -0.79 -13.79 41.36
C HIS A 256 -2.13 -14.23 41.97
N LYS A 257 -3.20 -13.45 41.79
CA LYS A 257 -4.56 -13.77 42.27
C LYS A 257 -5.30 -14.77 41.39
N GLN A 258 -4.79 -15.07 40.19
CA GLN A 258 -5.42 -16.05 39.30
C GLN A 258 -5.12 -17.49 39.77
N PRO A 259 -6.03 -18.45 39.49
CA PRO A 259 -5.72 -19.86 39.66
C PRO A 259 -4.54 -20.27 38.78
N ASP A 260 -3.92 -21.41 39.11
CA ASP A 260 -2.83 -21.95 38.31
C ASP A 260 -3.33 -22.35 36.93
N GLY A 261 -2.87 -21.59 35.93
CA GLY A 261 -3.30 -21.71 34.55
C GLY A 261 -2.40 -20.92 33.63
N TRP A 262 -2.50 -21.19 32.32
CA TRP A 262 -1.58 -20.63 31.33
C TRP A 262 -1.52 -19.10 31.35
N LEU A 263 -2.65 -18.42 31.59
CA LEU A 263 -2.72 -16.96 31.57
C LEU A 263 -1.98 -16.30 32.76
N LYS A 264 -2.01 -16.95 33.93
CA LYS A 264 -1.20 -16.54 35.09
C LYS A 264 0.28 -16.63 34.76
N TRP A 265 0.72 -17.82 34.35
CA TRP A 265 2.14 -18.09 34.12
C TRP A 265 2.71 -17.28 32.96
N ILE A 266 1.98 -17.11 31.86
CA ILE A 266 2.46 -16.32 30.73
C ILE A 266 2.61 -14.83 31.09
N THR A 267 1.68 -14.29 31.90
CA THR A 267 1.74 -12.88 32.36
C THR A 267 2.95 -12.66 33.27
N LEU A 268 3.17 -13.55 34.22
CA LEU A 268 4.31 -13.47 35.14
C LEU A 268 5.65 -13.66 34.40
N LEU A 269 5.73 -14.64 33.49
CA LEU A 269 6.94 -14.87 32.69
C LEU A 269 7.28 -13.66 31.82
N LEU A 270 6.29 -13.06 31.14
CA LEU A 270 6.50 -11.84 30.36
C LEU A 270 6.98 -10.67 31.22
N ALA A 271 6.41 -10.51 32.43
CA ALA A 271 6.75 -9.42 33.33
C ALA A 271 8.17 -9.55 33.92
N TYR A 272 8.61 -10.77 34.24
CA TYR A 272 9.87 -10.99 34.96
C TYR A 272 11.08 -11.35 34.08
N THR A 273 10.87 -11.96 32.91
CA THR A 273 11.99 -12.42 32.06
C THR A 273 12.36 -11.43 30.97
N GLY A 274 11.44 -10.55 30.56
CA GLY A 274 11.60 -9.71 29.37
C GLY A 274 11.62 -10.49 28.04
N ALA A 275 11.38 -11.81 28.07
CA ALA A 275 11.33 -12.65 26.89
C ALA A 275 10.16 -12.27 25.97
N ARG A 276 10.33 -12.47 24.66
CA ARG A 276 9.25 -12.26 23.69
C ARG A 276 8.16 -13.31 23.91
N ARG A 277 6.91 -12.92 23.67
CA ARG A 277 5.75 -13.83 23.71
C ARG A 277 5.97 -15.13 22.93
N GLY A 278 6.63 -15.06 21.78
CA GLY A 278 6.93 -16.23 20.95
C GLY A 278 7.99 -17.17 21.53
N GLU A 279 8.89 -16.66 22.36
CA GLU A 279 9.92 -17.44 23.05
C GLU A 279 9.27 -18.21 24.22
N ILE A 280 8.44 -17.52 25.03
CA ILE A 280 7.70 -18.16 26.12
C ILE A 280 6.72 -19.22 25.61
N ALA A 281 6.04 -18.97 24.49
CA ALA A 281 5.07 -19.90 23.91
C ALA A 281 5.71 -21.21 23.38
N LYS A 282 7.02 -21.24 23.17
CA LYS A 282 7.78 -22.41 22.69
C LYS A 282 8.65 -23.03 23.79
N LEU A 283 8.52 -22.56 25.03
CA LEU A 283 9.35 -23.02 26.13
C LEU A 283 9.04 -24.50 26.46
N GLU A 284 10.08 -25.32 26.48
CA GLU A 284 9.98 -26.75 26.82
C GLU A 284 10.54 -27.06 28.21
N LYS A 285 10.12 -28.17 28.80
CA LYS A 285 10.64 -28.64 30.10
C LYS A 285 12.16 -28.83 30.09
N SER A 286 12.73 -29.23 28.95
CA SER A 286 14.16 -29.41 28.73
C SER A 286 14.96 -28.11 28.91
N GLN A 287 14.31 -26.95 28.79
CA GLN A 287 14.88 -25.62 28.93
C GLN A 287 14.78 -25.07 30.36
N ILE A 288 14.20 -25.83 31.29
CA ILE A 288 14.29 -25.54 32.72
C ILE A 288 15.57 -26.20 33.23
N LYS A 289 16.54 -25.38 33.63
CA LYS A 289 17.85 -25.82 34.11
C LYS A 289 17.98 -25.51 35.58
N PHE A 290 18.83 -26.26 36.25
CA PHE A 290 19.21 -26.00 37.64
C PHE A 290 20.63 -25.46 37.64
N ASP A 291 20.84 -24.36 38.36
CA ASP A 291 22.16 -23.80 38.60
C ASP A 291 22.66 -24.26 39.97
N GLU A 292 23.77 -25.01 39.99
CA GLU A 292 24.32 -25.59 41.21
C GLU A 292 24.92 -24.53 42.14
N ASP A 293 25.46 -23.43 41.60
CA ASP A 293 26.05 -22.36 42.41
C ASP A 293 24.98 -21.55 43.15
N SER A 294 23.92 -21.14 42.46
CA SER A 294 22.84 -20.34 43.07
C SER A 294 21.72 -21.17 43.70
N GLN A 295 21.73 -22.50 43.53
CA GLN A 295 20.70 -23.43 43.99
C GLN A 295 19.29 -23.06 43.50
N ARG A 296 19.19 -22.61 42.24
CA ARG A 296 17.94 -22.10 41.66
C ARG A 296 17.67 -22.70 40.28
N TYR A 297 16.40 -22.97 40.02
CA TYR A 297 15.94 -23.24 38.66
C TYR A 297 15.87 -21.95 37.86
N TYR A 298 16.27 -22.02 36.59
CA TYR A 298 16.18 -20.92 35.65
C TYR A 298 15.67 -21.39 34.28
N PHE A 299 15.12 -20.44 33.52
CA PHE A 299 14.68 -20.67 32.16
C PHE A 299 15.83 -20.35 31.20
N LEU A 300 16.21 -21.32 30.36
CA LEU A 300 17.13 -21.11 29.25
C LEU A 300 16.35 -20.64 28.02
N ILE A 301 16.19 -19.32 27.90
CA ILE A 301 15.41 -18.68 26.82
C ILE A 301 16.38 -18.05 25.81
N GLY A 302 16.35 -18.48 24.54
CA GLY A 302 16.98 -17.74 23.44
C GLY A 302 18.35 -18.21 22.94
N LEU A 303 18.66 -19.51 22.93
CA LEU A 303 19.78 -20.07 22.17
C LEU A 303 19.36 -21.37 21.48
N CYS A 304 18.86 -21.24 20.25
CA CYS A 304 18.87 -22.23 19.18
C CYS A 304 19.02 -21.46 17.87
#